data_AF-A0A2D6XJ55-F1
#
_entry.id   AF-A0A2D6XJ55-F1
#
_cell.length_a   1.000
_cell.length_b   1.000
_cell.length_c   1.000
_cell.angle_alpha   90.00
_cell.angle_beta   90.00
_cell.angle_gamma   90.00
#
_symmetry.space_group_name_H-M   'P 1'
#
loop_
_entity.id
_entity.type
_entity.pdbx_description
1 polymer ?
#
loop_
_entity_poly.entity_id
_entity_poly.type
_entity_poly.pdbx_seq_one_letter_code
_entity_poly.pdbx_strand_id
1 'polypeptide(L)'
;MAKLYYGNGKCSIEGSGIVIVAIRYRGAILIDDKTPNGFAIAAQGNGIIVFPIKPEPGELSELFEYTGEFKITSLKTNGTATIHRVMDYTELLAGDTESMTINTEDLKVTHKTDGKVAKTKLKQPYLKDLHTSGGSVFCFENGDKYEGYYHISLEDNSVMTGGDRDDESQLLYIKQTDGNIISTYNPTHIPPGNRIRKKEDRKKRKMKPNIRRRR
;
A
#
# COMPACT_ATOMS: atom_id res chain seq x y z
N MET A 1 -7.53 15.96 -18.11
CA MET A 1 -8.46 15.55 -17.03
C MET A 1 -8.34 14.06 -16.88
N ALA A 2 -8.17 13.55 -15.66
CA ALA A 2 -7.97 12.14 -15.42
C ALA A 2 -9.29 11.36 -15.47
N LYS A 3 -9.27 10.11 -15.93
CA LYS A 3 -10.42 9.21 -15.96
C LYS A 3 -10.04 7.91 -15.26
N LEU A 4 -10.72 7.57 -14.17
CA LEU A 4 -10.55 6.29 -13.50
C LEU A 4 -11.61 5.32 -14.00
N TYR A 5 -11.19 4.17 -14.53
CA TYR A 5 -12.08 3.12 -14.99
C TYR A 5 -12.11 1.98 -13.99
N TYR A 6 -13.31 1.50 -13.65
CA TYR A 6 -13.46 0.30 -12.83
C TYR A 6 -14.62 -0.57 -13.32
N GLY A 7 -14.45 -1.88 -13.20
CA GLY A 7 -15.42 -2.89 -13.64
C GLY A 7 -14.72 -4.20 -14.00
N ASN A 8 -15.46 -5.30 -14.09
CA ASN A 8 -14.94 -6.62 -14.51
C ASN A 8 -13.69 -7.07 -13.75
N GLY A 9 -13.58 -6.69 -12.46
CA GLY A 9 -12.41 -7.01 -11.63
C GLY A 9 -11.14 -6.24 -11.97
N LYS A 10 -11.20 -5.17 -12.75
CA LYS A 10 -10.05 -4.31 -13.09
C LYS A 10 -10.29 -2.86 -12.69
N CYS A 11 -9.23 -2.21 -12.24
CA CYS A 11 -9.20 -0.79 -11.91
C CYS A 11 -7.97 -0.15 -12.56
N SER A 12 -8.20 0.84 -13.42
CA SER A 12 -7.16 1.57 -14.15
C SER A 12 -7.45 3.07 -14.13
N ILE A 13 -6.44 3.87 -14.45
CA ILE A 13 -6.57 5.32 -14.55
C ILE A 13 -5.85 5.82 -15.79
N GLU A 14 -6.50 6.70 -16.53
CA GLU A 14 -5.93 7.36 -17.69
C GLU A 14 -5.78 8.85 -17.40
N GLY A 15 -4.63 9.40 -17.72
CA GLY A 15 -4.36 10.84 -17.67
C GLY A 15 -2.92 11.15 -17.28
N SER A 16 -2.44 12.31 -17.72
CA SER A 16 -1.09 12.79 -17.44
C SER A 16 -0.99 13.48 -16.07
N GLY A 17 0.15 13.32 -15.39
CA GLY A 17 0.47 14.07 -14.16
C GLY A 17 -0.25 13.58 -12.89
N ILE A 18 -0.78 12.36 -12.91
CA ILE A 18 -1.42 11.76 -11.74
C ILE A 18 -0.37 11.03 -10.92
N VAL A 19 -0.12 11.54 -9.72
CA VAL A 19 0.90 10.99 -8.83
C VAL A 19 0.28 10.24 -7.64
N ILE A 20 -0.85 10.72 -7.13
CA ILE A 20 -1.51 10.16 -5.95
C ILE A 20 -2.98 9.92 -6.29
N VAL A 21 -3.47 8.74 -5.94
CA VAL A 21 -4.88 8.35 -6.10
C VAL A 21 -5.39 7.82 -4.78
N ALA A 22 -6.44 8.43 -4.24
CA ALA A 22 -7.13 7.95 -3.05
C ALA A 22 -8.58 7.62 -3.40
N ILE A 23 -8.95 6.36 -3.26
CA ILE A 23 -10.26 5.81 -3.60
C ILE A 23 -10.97 5.43 -2.30
N ARG A 24 -12.19 5.94 -2.10
CA ARG A 24 -13.13 5.36 -1.14
C ARG A 24 -14.20 4.59 -1.88
N TYR A 25 -14.58 3.43 -1.35
CA TYR A 25 -15.56 2.57 -1.97
C TYR A 25 -16.49 1.93 -0.93
N ARG A 26 -17.48 1.17 -1.38
CA ARG A 26 -18.34 0.30 -0.59
C ARG A 26 -18.19 -1.13 -1.07
N GLY A 27 -18.30 -2.06 -0.13
CA GLY A 27 -18.13 -3.49 -0.35
C GLY A 27 -16.82 -4.01 0.26
N ALA A 28 -16.41 -5.20 -0.15
CA ALA A 28 -15.21 -5.86 0.33
C ALA A 28 -14.52 -6.53 -0.86
N ILE A 29 -13.21 -6.30 -0.99
CA ILE A 29 -12.43 -6.76 -2.14
C ILE A 29 -11.09 -7.35 -1.78
N LEU A 30 -10.68 -8.36 -2.53
CA LEU A 30 -9.33 -8.89 -2.55
C LEU A 30 -8.58 -8.21 -3.70
N ILE A 31 -7.51 -7.50 -3.39
CA ILE A 31 -6.76 -6.66 -4.33
C ILE A 31 -5.51 -7.40 -4.77
N ASP A 32 -5.32 -7.55 -6.08
CA ASP A 32 -4.05 -7.92 -6.71
C ASP A 32 -3.43 -6.68 -7.34
N ASP A 33 -2.31 -6.25 -6.78
CA ASP A 33 -1.66 -5.00 -7.18
C ASP A 33 -0.96 -5.15 -8.54
N LYS A 34 -1.28 -4.22 -9.45
CA LYS A 34 -0.72 -4.08 -10.79
C LYS A 34 -0.09 -2.70 -11.01
N THR A 35 0.12 -1.94 -9.93
CA THR A 35 0.73 -0.62 -10.02
C THR A 35 2.12 -0.72 -10.65
N PRO A 36 2.50 0.25 -11.50
CA PRO A 36 3.82 0.25 -12.12
C PRO A 36 4.92 0.50 -11.09
N ASN A 37 6.13 0.05 -11.41
CA ASN A 37 7.29 0.21 -10.54
C ASN A 37 7.49 1.67 -10.12
N GLY A 38 7.61 1.90 -8.81
CA GLY A 38 7.77 3.23 -8.24
C GLY A 38 6.51 3.77 -7.57
N PHE A 39 5.39 3.06 -7.65
CA PHE A 39 4.20 3.29 -6.84
C PHE A 39 4.02 2.20 -5.79
N ALA A 40 3.29 2.56 -4.73
CA ALA A 40 2.81 1.65 -3.69
C ALA A 40 1.31 1.76 -3.58
N ILE A 41 0.67 0.64 -3.26
CA ILE A 41 -0.72 0.60 -2.84
C ILE A 41 -0.84 0.28 -1.35
N ALA A 42 -1.72 1.01 -0.67
CA ALA A 42 -2.14 0.72 0.69
C ALA A 42 -3.66 0.65 0.76
N ALA A 43 -4.19 -0.40 1.37
CA ALA A 43 -5.62 -0.59 1.55
C ALA A 43 -5.95 -0.76 3.03
N GLN A 44 -6.84 0.08 3.55
CA GLN A 44 -7.32 -0.02 4.93
C GLN A 44 -8.83 0.24 5.00
N GLY A 45 -9.58 -0.78 5.44
CA GLY A 45 -11.03 -0.74 5.44
C GLY A 45 -11.58 -0.50 4.03
N ASN A 46 -12.31 0.60 3.87
CA ASN A 46 -12.94 0.99 2.61
C ASN A 46 -12.18 2.10 1.86
N GLY A 47 -10.90 2.27 2.18
CA GLY A 47 -9.99 3.21 1.54
C GLY A 47 -8.84 2.48 0.86
N ILE A 48 -8.51 2.90 -0.37
CA ILE A 48 -7.29 2.53 -1.09
C ILE A 48 -6.54 3.81 -1.40
N ILE A 49 -5.23 3.80 -1.19
CA ILE A 49 -4.34 4.89 -1.55
C ILE A 49 -3.22 4.31 -2.40
N VAL A 50 -3.02 4.89 -3.58
CA VAL A 50 -1.87 4.68 -4.44
C VAL A 50 -1.01 5.93 -4.38
N PHE A 51 0.27 5.77 -4.06
CA PHE A 51 1.19 6.89 -3.85
C PHE A 51 2.58 6.55 -4.41
N PRO A 52 3.37 7.55 -4.81
CA PRO A 52 4.71 7.29 -5.33
C PRO A 52 5.67 6.97 -4.19
N ILE A 53 6.57 6.03 -4.42
CA ILE A 53 7.70 5.75 -3.53
C ILE A 53 9.00 6.33 -4.09
N LYS A 54 9.12 6.36 -5.43
CA LYS A 54 10.29 6.90 -6.13
C LYS A 54 10.08 8.39 -6.43
N PRO A 55 11.16 9.19 -6.47
CA PRO A 55 11.07 10.62 -6.81
C PRO A 55 10.56 10.84 -8.24
N GLU A 56 10.87 9.93 -9.16
CA GLU A 56 10.38 9.91 -10.53
C GLU A 56 9.61 8.60 -10.77
N PRO A 57 8.33 8.52 -10.36
CA PRO A 57 7.57 7.27 -10.34
C PRO A 57 7.01 6.87 -11.71
N GLY A 58 7.16 7.69 -12.75
CA GLY A 58 6.57 7.48 -14.07
C GLY A 58 5.08 7.83 -14.12
N GLU A 59 4.38 7.32 -15.14
CA GLU A 59 2.94 7.51 -15.31
C GLU A 59 2.14 6.36 -14.69
N LEU A 60 1.02 6.70 -14.07
CA LEU A 60 0.11 5.74 -13.45
C LEU A 60 -0.93 5.30 -14.48
N SER A 61 -0.96 4.01 -14.83
CA SER A 61 -1.89 3.43 -15.80
C SER A 61 -2.78 2.35 -15.16
N GLU A 62 -2.23 1.16 -14.94
CA GLU A 62 -2.91 0.07 -14.25
C GLU A 62 -2.76 0.24 -12.73
N LEU A 63 -3.86 0.09 -11.99
CA LEU A 63 -3.84 0.21 -10.52
C LEU A 63 -3.84 -1.17 -9.89
N PHE A 64 -4.91 -1.93 -10.07
CA PHE A 64 -5.05 -3.24 -9.46
C PHE A 64 -6.20 -4.02 -10.09
N GLU A 65 -6.09 -5.34 -9.97
CA GLU A 65 -7.21 -6.25 -10.18
C GLU A 65 -7.89 -6.53 -8.84
N TYR A 66 -9.18 -6.82 -8.87
CA TYR A 66 -9.94 -7.09 -7.67
C TYR A 66 -10.98 -8.19 -7.84
N THR A 67 -11.20 -8.90 -6.74
CA THR A 67 -12.26 -9.89 -6.56
C THR A 67 -13.16 -9.43 -5.41
N GLY A 68 -14.48 -9.51 -5.53
CA GLY A 68 -15.46 -9.13 -4.51
C GLY A 68 -16.33 -7.95 -4.93
N GLU A 69 -16.92 -7.26 -3.95
CA GLU A 69 -17.86 -6.15 -4.18
C GLU A 69 -17.13 -4.80 -4.18
N PHE A 70 -17.07 -4.12 -5.33
CA PHE A 70 -16.40 -2.82 -5.49
C PHE A 70 -17.33 -1.76 -6.06
N LYS A 71 -17.70 -0.78 -5.23
CA LYS A 71 -18.46 0.40 -5.66
C LYS A 71 -17.79 1.67 -5.17
N ILE A 72 -17.14 2.40 -6.07
CA ILE A 72 -16.45 3.65 -5.74
C ILE A 72 -17.47 4.70 -5.30
N THR A 73 -17.17 5.36 -4.18
CA THR A 73 -17.98 6.44 -3.59
C THR A 73 -17.32 7.80 -3.76
N SER A 74 -16.00 7.87 -3.67
CA SER A 74 -15.26 9.11 -3.89
C SER A 74 -13.86 8.82 -4.40
N LEU A 75 -13.39 9.69 -5.30
CA LEU A 75 -12.03 9.70 -5.83
C LEU A 75 -11.36 11.03 -5.48
N LYS A 76 -10.14 10.97 -4.95
CA LYS A 76 -9.28 12.14 -4.76
C LYS A 76 -7.95 11.89 -5.46
N THR A 77 -7.52 12.87 -6.22
CA THR A 77 -6.26 12.86 -6.96
C THR A 77 -5.61 14.23 -6.83
N ASN A 78 -4.34 14.36 -7.21
CA ASN A 78 -3.66 15.67 -7.26
C ASN A 78 -4.27 16.60 -8.33
N GLY A 79 -4.96 16.04 -9.34
CA GLY A 79 -5.72 16.79 -10.35
C GLY A 79 -7.22 16.51 -10.30
N THR A 80 -7.96 17.01 -11.28
CA THR A 80 -9.37 16.66 -11.49
C THR A 80 -9.49 15.29 -12.15
N ALA A 81 -10.29 14.41 -11.54
CA ALA A 81 -10.55 13.06 -12.03
C ALA A 81 -12.05 12.75 -12.05
N THR A 82 -12.50 12.03 -13.08
CA THR A 82 -13.85 11.47 -13.17
C THR A 82 -13.82 9.98 -12.95
N ILE A 83 -14.87 9.45 -12.34
CA ILE A 83 -15.07 8.01 -12.15
C ILE A 83 -15.90 7.49 -13.31
N HIS A 84 -15.34 6.57 -14.07
CA HIS A 84 -15.97 5.87 -15.18
C HIS A 84 -16.15 4.41 -14.82
N ARG A 85 -17.36 3.91 -14.97
CA ARG A 85 -17.63 2.48 -14.79
C ARG A 85 -17.65 1.84 -16.16
N VAL A 86 -16.90 0.75 -16.34
CA VAL A 86 -16.75 0.12 -17.67
C VAL A 86 -18.10 -0.22 -18.31
N MET A 87 -19.08 -0.64 -17.51
CA MET A 87 -20.43 -1.00 -17.99
C MET A 87 -21.32 0.19 -18.38
N ASP A 88 -20.98 1.41 -17.97
CA ASP A 88 -21.78 2.60 -18.27
C ASP A 88 -21.36 3.23 -19.63
N TYR A 89 -20.30 2.72 -20.26
CA TYR A 89 -19.75 3.26 -21.51
C TYR A 89 -19.75 2.21 -22.62
N THR A 90 -20.62 2.40 -23.60
CA THR A 90 -20.69 1.55 -24.80
C THR A 90 -19.42 1.62 -25.64
N GLU A 91 -18.64 2.70 -25.55
CA GLU A 91 -17.34 2.86 -26.23
C GLU A 91 -16.28 1.87 -25.74
N LEU A 92 -16.42 1.35 -24.52
CA LEU A 92 -15.53 0.34 -23.95
C LEU A 92 -15.97 -1.09 -24.25
N LEU A 93 -17.16 -1.26 -24.84
CA LEU A 93 -17.64 -2.55 -25.34
C LEU A 93 -17.06 -2.73 -26.74
N ALA A 94 -16.03 -3.56 -26.86
CA ALA A 94 -15.49 -3.93 -28.16
C ALA A 94 -16.53 -4.76 -28.95
N GLY A 95 -17.02 -4.23 -30.06
CA GLY A 95 -17.90 -4.94 -30.99
C GLY A 95 -18.36 -4.06 -32.14
N ASP A 96 -18.42 -4.61 -33.35
CA ASP A 96 -19.08 -3.95 -34.48
C ASP A 96 -20.56 -3.76 -34.14
N THR A 97 -21.20 -2.69 -34.63
CA THR A 97 -22.61 -2.37 -34.34
C THR A 97 -23.59 -3.50 -34.68
N GLU A 98 -23.18 -4.41 -35.57
CA GLU A 98 -23.97 -5.59 -35.97
C GLU A 98 -23.70 -6.84 -35.11
N SER A 99 -22.61 -6.87 -34.34
CA SER A 99 -22.17 -8.02 -33.55
C SER A 99 -22.09 -7.75 -32.05
N MET A 100 -22.68 -6.64 -31.56
CA MET A 100 -22.84 -6.34 -30.13
C MET A 100 -23.71 -7.39 -29.43
N THR A 101 -23.12 -8.55 -29.18
CA THR A 101 -23.68 -9.62 -28.38
C THR A 101 -23.12 -9.41 -26.98
N ILE A 102 -23.74 -8.51 -26.21
CA ILE A 102 -23.39 -8.34 -24.81
C ILE A 102 -23.80 -9.63 -24.10
N ASN A 103 -22.82 -10.42 -23.65
CA ASN A 103 -23.13 -11.57 -22.80
C ASN A 103 -23.88 -11.04 -21.57
N THR A 104 -25.09 -11.55 -21.36
CA THR A 104 -25.93 -11.14 -20.23
C THR A 104 -25.28 -11.43 -18.87
N GLU A 105 -24.27 -12.30 -18.86
CA GLU A 105 -23.40 -12.59 -17.74
C GLU A 105 -22.53 -11.37 -17.36
N ASP A 106 -21.99 -10.65 -18.35
CA ASP A 106 -21.19 -9.44 -18.13
C ASP A 106 -22.04 -8.28 -17.59
N LEU A 107 -23.33 -8.22 -17.96
CA LEU A 107 -24.30 -7.27 -17.38
C LEU A 107 -24.59 -7.54 -15.89
N LYS A 108 -24.39 -8.77 -15.41
CA LYS A 108 -24.61 -9.13 -14.00
C LYS A 108 -23.42 -8.80 -13.10
N VAL A 109 -22.21 -8.64 -13.66
CA VAL A 109 -20.97 -8.25 -12.96
C VAL A 109 -21.00 -6.73 -12.68
N THR A 110 -22.06 -6.28 -12.03
CA THR A 110 -22.23 -4.84 -11.77
C THR A 110 -21.18 -4.34 -10.78
N HIS A 111 -21.00 -5.05 -9.68
CA HIS A 111 -20.01 -4.71 -8.65
C HIS A 111 -19.29 -5.93 -8.09
N LYS A 112 -19.72 -7.15 -8.43
CA LYS A 112 -19.25 -8.39 -7.82
C LYS A 112 -18.49 -9.20 -8.85
N THR A 113 -17.20 -9.37 -8.61
CA THR A 113 -16.34 -10.29 -9.36
C THR A 113 -16.00 -11.46 -8.45
N ASP A 114 -16.15 -12.70 -8.89
CA ASP A 114 -15.72 -13.94 -8.22
C ASP A 114 -15.94 -14.05 -6.70
N GLY A 115 -17.16 -14.39 -6.28
CA GLY A 115 -17.44 -14.83 -4.93
C GLY A 115 -17.56 -13.71 -3.88
N LYS A 116 -17.91 -14.11 -2.64
CA LYS A 116 -18.08 -13.19 -1.52
C LYS A 116 -16.78 -13.04 -0.75
N VAL A 117 -16.20 -11.84 -0.79
CA VAL A 117 -15.07 -11.48 0.07
C VAL A 117 -15.62 -10.88 1.37
N ALA A 118 -15.17 -11.38 2.52
CA ALA A 118 -15.67 -10.92 3.82
C ALA A 118 -15.04 -9.60 4.28
N LYS A 119 -13.77 -9.37 3.94
CA LYS A 119 -13.00 -8.18 4.32
C LYS A 119 -12.02 -7.82 3.23
N THR A 120 -11.79 -6.53 3.05
CA THR A 120 -10.78 -6.05 2.13
C THR A 120 -9.40 -6.54 2.54
N LYS A 121 -8.68 -7.11 1.58
CA LYS A 121 -7.29 -7.57 1.77
C LYS A 121 -6.48 -7.23 0.54
N LEU A 122 -5.26 -6.75 0.75
CA LEU A 122 -4.24 -6.65 -0.28
C LEU A 122 -3.51 -8.01 -0.34
N LYS A 123 -3.40 -8.61 -1.53
CA LYS A 123 -2.67 -9.87 -1.70
C LYS A 123 -1.17 -9.69 -1.55
N GLN A 124 -0.63 -8.55 -1.97
CA GLN A 124 0.79 -8.29 -1.86
C GLN A 124 1.19 -8.02 -0.41
N PRO A 125 2.10 -8.84 0.18
CA PRO A 125 2.56 -8.65 1.53
C PRO A 125 3.79 -7.74 1.66
N TYR A 126 4.28 -7.10 0.59
CA TYR A 126 5.52 -6.33 0.64
C TYR A 126 5.57 -5.15 -0.34
N LEU A 127 6.31 -4.10 0.03
CA LEU A 127 6.70 -2.96 -0.81
C LEU A 127 8.04 -3.27 -1.47
N LYS A 128 8.06 -3.39 -2.79
CA LYS A 128 9.20 -3.82 -3.60
C LYS A 128 10.09 -2.66 -4.06
N ASP A 129 11.25 -3.00 -4.60
CA ASP A 129 12.13 -2.13 -5.42
C ASP A 129 12.55 -0.81 -4.76
N LEU A 130 12.77 -0.84 -3.45
CA LEU A 130 13.34 0.28 -2.71
C LEU A 130 14.86 0.21 -2.80
N HIS A 131 15.53 1.36 -2.71
CA HIS A 131 16.99 1.42 -2.86
C HIS A 131 17.62 2.29 -1.78
N THR A 132 18.76 1.87 -1.23
CA THR A 132 19.41 2.58 -0.10
C THR A 132 20.08 3.90 -0.48
N SER A 133 20.24 4.19 -1.78
CA SER A 133 20.82 5.45 -2.29
C SER A 133 20.08 6.71 -1.83
N GLY A 134 18.82 6.59 -1.40
CA GLY A 134 18.03 7.70 -0.84
C GLY A 134 18.37 8.10 0.60
N GLY A 135 19.49 7.63 1.15
CA GLY A 135 19.93 7.95 2.52
C GLY A 135 19.42 6.98 3.59
N SER A 136 18.99 5.79 3.20
CA SER A 136 18.61 4.74 4.14
C SER A 136 19.85 4.15 4.82
N VAL A 137 19.86 4.13 6.15
CA VAL A 137 21.00 3.60 6.95
C VAL A 137 20.66 2.17 7.39
N PHE A 138 20.68 1.24 6.44
CA PHE A 138 20.54 -0.18 6.72
C PHE A 138 21.90 -0.86 6.88
N CYS A 139 21.95 -1.84 7.76
CA CYS A 139 23.12 -2.68 8.00
C CYS A 139 22.70 -4.14 8.19
N PHE A 140 23.65 -5.04 7.97
CA PHE A 140 23.52 -6.44 8.36
C PHE A 140 23.62 -6.59 9.89
N GLU A 141 23.34 -7.79 10.39
CA GLU A 141 23.42 -8.10 11.83
C GLU A 141 24.83 -7.88 12.41
N ASN A 142 25.86 -8.11 11.59
CA ASN A 142 27.26 -7.86 11.96
C ASN A 142 27.63 -6.35 12.02
N GLY A 143 26.72 -5.47 11.59
CA GLY A 143 26.91 -4.02 11.56
C GLY A 143 27.52 -3.47 10.28
N ASP A 144 27.80 -4.32 9.29
CA ASP A 144 28.27 -3.89 7.97
C ASP A 144 27.16 -3.17 7.23
N LYS A 145 27.51 -2.08 6.54
CA LYS A 145 26.55 -1.26 5.82
C LYS A 145 25.96 -2.06 4.64
N TYR A 146 24.65 -1.99 4.49
CA TYR A 146 23.96 -2.56 3.34
C TYR A 146 23.76 -1.50 2.25
N GLU A 147 24.21 -1.80 1.03
CA GLU A 147 23.96 -0.99 -0.16
C GLU A 147 23.34 -1.84 -1.26
N GLY A 148 22.12 -1.53 -1.67
CA GLY A 148 21.41 -2.29 -2.67
C GLY A 148 19.89 -2.09 -2.64
N TYR A 149 19.20 -2.95 -3.39
CA TYR A 149 17.75 -3.01 -3.39
C TYR A 149 17.22 -3.71 -2.14
N TYR A 150 16.11 -3.23 -1.60
CA TYR A 150 15.43 -3.83 -0.47
C TYR A 150 13.92 -3.78 -0.66
N HIS A 151 13.21 -4.59 0.12
CA HIS A 151 11.76 -4.55 0.21
C HIS A 151 11.31 -4.48 1.67
N ILE A 152 10.10 -3.96 1.90
CA ILE A 152 9.49 -3.87 3.23
C ILE A 152 8.30 -4.81 3.27
N SER A 153 8.32 -5.80 4.17
CA SER A 153 7.16 -6.63 4.44
C SER A 153 6.09 -5.81 5.18
N LEU A 154 4.87 -5.79 4.66
CA LEU A 154 3.72 -5.07 5.24
C LEU A 154 3.09 -5.81 6.43
N GLU A 155 3.34 -7.12 6.58
CA GLU A 155 2.81 -7.90 7.71
C GLU A 155 3.48 -7.54 9.03
N ASP A 156 4.79 -7.36 9.02
CA ASP A 156 5.63 -7.19 10.21
C ASP A 156 6.53 -5.94 10.13
N ASN A 157 6.41 -5.14 9.08
CA ASN A 157 7.24 -3.96 8.81
C ASN A 157 8.75 -4.27 8.77
N SER A 158 9.15 -5.52 8.51
CA SER A 158 10.56 -5.87 8.37
C SER A 158 11.13 -5.38 7.05
N VAL A 159 12.37 -4.89 7.07
CA VAL A 159 13.11 -4.54 5.86
C VAL A 159 14.04 -5.72 5.52
N MET A 160 14.00 -6.19 4.29
CA MET A 160 14.80 -7.34 3.85
C MET A 160 15.58 -7.00 2.57
N THR A 161 16.72 -7.67 2.36
CA THR A 161 17.53 -7.50 1.13
C THR A 161 16.78 -7.97 -0.10
N GLY A 162 17.14 -7.42 -1.26
CA GLY A 162 16.51 -7.76 -2.54
C GLY A 162 15.31 -6.87 -2.86
N GLY A 163 15.11 -6.54 -4.14
CA GLY A 163 13.96 -5.75 -4.60
C GLY A 163 12.63 -6.52 -4.50
N ASP A 164 12.71 -7.84 -4.61
CA ASP A 164 11.61 -8.78 -4.44
C ASP A 164 11.85 -9.69 -3.23
N ARG A 165 10.76 -10.29 -2.74
CA ARG A 165 10.83 -11.33 -1.72
C ARG A 165 11.26 -12.65 -2.36
N ASP A 166 12.42 -13.14 -1.96
CA ASP A 166 12.92 -14.48 -2.26
C ASP A 166 13.31 -15.21 -0.97
N ASP A 167 13.67 -16.49 -1.08
CA ASP A 167 14.10 -17.31 0.06
C ASP A 167 15.51 -16.93 0.55
N GLU A 168 16.26 -16.16 -0.24
CA GLU A 168 17.61 -15.69 0.08
C GLU A 168 17.61 -14.34 0.80
N SER A 169 16.44 -13.69 0.90
CA SER A 169 16.25 -12.37 1.48
C SER A 169 16.64 -12.37 2.96
N GLN A 170 17.61 -11.52 3.31
CA GLN A 170 18.13 -11.38 4.66
C GLN A 170 17.50 -10.18 5.36
N LEU A 171 17.24 -10.29 6.67
CA LEU A 171 16.71 -9.20 7.48
C LEU A 171 17.74 -8.08 7.65
N LEU A 172 17.31 -6.85 7.42
CA LEU A 172 18.12 -5.65 7.59
C LEU A 172 17.86 -4.97 8.94
N TYR A 173 18.86 -4.25 9.43
CA TYR A 173 18.88 -3.58 10.72
C TYR A 173 19.19 -2.08 10.56
N ILE A 174 18.86 -1.28 11.57
CA ILE A 174 19.19 0.15 11.64
C ILE A 174 20.25 0.36 12.72
N LYS A 175 21.36 1.00 12.36
CA LYS A 175 22.41 1.40 13.30
C LYS A 175 22.07 2.76 13.93
N GLN A 176 21.93 2.81 15.24
CA GLN A 176 21.71 4.06 15.99
C GLN A 176 23.01 4.84 16.17
N THR A 177 22.88 6.13 16.52
CA THR A 177 24.01 7.02 16.83
C THR A 177 24.90 6.48 17.96
N ASP A 178 24.31 5.73 18.89
CA ASP A 178 25.00 5.11 20.03
C ASP A 178 25.76 3.81 19.64
N GLY A 179 25.76 3.44 18.36
CA GLY A 179 26.37 2.21 17.85
C GLY A 179 25.49 0.95 17.98
N ASN A 180 24.37 1.04 18.69
CA ASN A 180 23.43 -0.06 18.86
C ASN A 180 22.72 -0.41 17.54
N ILE A 181 22.61 -1.70 17.24
CA ILE A 181 21.92 -2.23 16.07
C ILE A 181 20.50 -2.65 16.49
N ILE A 182 19.48 -2.16 15.77
CA ILE A 182 18.08 -2.47 16.03
C ILE A 182 17.47 -3.17 14.83
N SER A 183 16.82 -4.30 15.08
CA SER A 183 16.07 -5.03 14.06
C SER A 183 14.92 -4.18 13.52
N THR A 184 14.72 -4.23 12.21
CA THR A 184 13.58 -3.57 11.56
C THR A 184 12.26 -4.29 11.81
N TYR A 185 12.29 -5.55 12.26
CA TYR A 185 11.11 -6.33 12.59
C TYR A 185 10.23 -5.65 13.65
N ASN A 186 9.01 -5.28 13.29
CA ASN A 186 8.08 -4.59 14.17
C ASN A 186 6.62 -5.07 13.98
N PRO A 187 6.26 -6.22 14.56
CA PRO A 187 4.91 -6.79 14.45
C PRO A 187 3.84 -5.94 15.16
N THR A 188 4.26 -4.95 15.96
CA THR A 188 3.32 -4.06 16.65
C THR A 188 2.94 -2.83 15.85
N HIS A 189 3.57 -2.58 14.70
CA HIS A 189 3.40 -1.37 13.88
C HIS A 189 3.57 -0.04 14.64
N ILE A 190 4.12 -0.07 15.86
CA ILE A 190 4.34 1.11 16.70
C ILE A 190 5.81 1.51 16.55
N PRO A 191 6.13 2.74 16.11
CA PRO A 191 7.50 3.18 15.94
C PRO A 191 8.33 2.99 17.23
N PRO A 192 9.57 2.51 17.13
CA PRO A 192 10.40 2.17 18.29
C PRO A 192 10.63 3.36 19.25
N GLY A 193 10.60 4.60 18.76
CA GLY A 193 10.73 5.81 19.57
C GLY A 193 9.70 5.93 20.71
N ASN A 194 8.50 5.38 20.53
CA ASN A 194 7.47 5.39 21.58
C ASN A 194 7.71 4.37 22.70
N ARG A 195 8.45 3.29 22.43
CA ARG A 195 8.78 2.27 23.44
C ARG A 195 9.87 2.77 24.39
N ILE A 196 10.83 3.54 23.89
CA ILE A 196 11.94 4.10 24.68
C ILE A 196 11.41 5.15 25.67
N ARG A 197 10.63 6.13 25.19
CA ARG A 197 10.03 7.17 26.05
C ARG A 197 9.17 6.61 27.17
N LYS A 198 8.32 5.61 26.89
CA LYS A 198 7.47 4.98 27.94
C LYS A 198 8.28 4.31 29.05
N LYS A 199 9.44 3.72 28.75
CA LYS A 199 10.32 3.11 29.77
C LYS A 199 10.98 4.17 30.64
N GLU A 200 11.46 5.26 30.04
CA GLU A 200 12.04 6.40 30.77
C GLU A 200 11.01 7.09 31.67
N ASP A 201 9.81 7.34 31.15
CA ASP A 201 8.72 7.96 31.92
C ASP A 201 8.26 7.07 33.08
N ARG A 202 8.24 5.75 32.89
CA ARG A 202 7.96 4.79 33.97
C ARG A 202 9.04 4.81 35.06
N LYS A 203 10.33 4.91 34.69
CA LYS A 203 11.43 5.06 35.66
C LYS A 203 11.30 6.37 36.44
N LYS A 204 11.05 7.50 35.76
CA LYS A 204 10.84 8.82 36.40
C LYS A 204 9.64 8.83 37.36
N ARG A 205 8.55 8.13 37.03
CA ARG A 205 7.38 8.00 37.92
C ARG A 205 7.64 7.16 39.17
N LYS A 206 8.46 6.11 39.08
CA LYS A 206 8.84 5.30 40.26
C LYS A 206 9.83 6.00 41.20
N MET A 207 10.56 7.00 40.70
CA MET A 207 11.56 7.74 41.46
C MET A 207 11.04 9.00 42.16
N LYS A 208 9.77 9.40 41.98
CA LYS A 208 9.24 10.54 42.75
C LYS A 208 8.99 10.08 44.20
N PRO A 209 9.78 10.55 45.19
CA PRO A 209 9.53 10.20 46.57
C PRO A 209 8.12 10.68 46.95
N ASN A 210 7.39 9.82 47.64
CA ASN A 210 6.05 10.09 48.10
C ASN A 210 6.14 11.15 49.20
N ILE A 211 6.21 12.44 48.83
CA ILE A 211 6.16 13.57 49.74
C ILE A 211 4.73 13.62 50.30
N ARG A 212 4.46 12.74 51.27
CA ARG A 212 3.28 12.83 52.11
C ARG A 212 3.42 14.11 52.92
N ARG A 213 2.63 15.12 52.56
CA ARG A 213 2.39 16.32 53.36
C ARG A 213 1.98 15.88 54.77
N ARG A 214 2.91 15.97 55.74
CA ARG A 214 2.56 15.99 57.15
C ARG A 214 1.92 17.35 57.41
N ARG A 215 0.64 17.32 57.79
CA ARG A 215 -0.04 18.43 58.44
C ARG A 215 0.47 18.56 59.87
#